data_AF-A0A5J5KYD9-F1
#
_entry.id   AF-A0A5J5KYD9-F1
#
_cell.length_a   1.000
_cell.length_b   1.000
_cell.length_c   1.000
_cell.angle_alpha   90.00
_cell.angle_beta   90.00
_cell.angle_gamma   90.00
#
_symmetry.space_group_name_H-M   'P 1'
#
loop_
_entity.id
_entity.type
_entity.pdbx_description
1 polymer ?
#
loop_
_entity_poly.entity_id
_entity_poly.type
_entity_poly.pdbx_seq_one_letter_code
_entity_poly.pdbx_strand_id
1 'polypeptide(L)'
;MVSCEFTRDLDVSHRLRQGCNARKNARASQRTRRRYREVSIVAATTTETRTGPKSGTLYRGEYGMWSWVAHRISGVGIFFFLLVHVMDTAMVRVDPEAYNAVMETYKNPIMGLGEAGLVAGIVYHAFNGIRIILIDFWSSGAKHQKKLFWGVIVAWLVVMVPFAIRHLSNVFFH
;
A
#
# COMPACT_ATOMS: atom_id res chain seq x y z
N MET A 1 -4.10 -88.92 -11.86
CA MET A 1 -3.18 -88.29 -10.88
C MET A 1 -2.71 -86.90 -11.32
N VAL A 2 -2.61 -86.61 -12.63
CA VAL A 2 -2.02 -85.35 -13.17
C VAL A 2 -2.84 -84.06 -12.89
N SER A 3 -4.17 -84.12 -12.73
CA SER A 3 -4.99 -82.91 -12.49
C SER A 3 -4.93 -82.33 -11.07
N CYS A 4 -4.51 -83.10 -10.05
CA CYS A 4 -4.40 -82.60 -8.67
C CYS A 4 -3.11 -81.79 -8.42
N GLU A 5 -2.08 -81.97 -9.25
CA GLU A 5 -0.78 -81.30 -9.07
C GLU A 5 -0.79 -79.89 -9.65
N PHE A 6 -1.43 -79.71 -10.81
CA PHE A 6 -1.54 -78.41 -11.50
C PHE A 6 -2.37 -77.38 -10.72
N THR A 7 -3.44 -77.81 -10.04
CA THR A 7 -4.26 -76.92 -9.20
C THR A 7 -3.56 -76.50 -7.91
N ARG A 8 -2.69 -77.35 -7.34
CA ARG A 8 -1.87 -76.97 -6.17
C ARG A 8 -0.83 -75.91 -6.52
N ASP A 9 -0.23 -75.97 -7.71
CA ASP A 9 0.82 -75.04 -8.12
C ASP A 9 0.29 -73.62 -8.39
N LEU A 10 -0.91 -73.50 -8.97
CA LEU A 10 -1.59 -72.22 -9.16
C LEU A 10 -1.99 -71.55 -7.83
N ASP A 11 -2.46 -72.34 -6.85
CA ASP A 11 -2.87 -71.85 -5.53
C ASP A 11 -1.66 -71.39 -4.69
N VAL A 12 -0.52 -72.08 -4.78
CA VAL A 12 0.74 -71.66 -4.15
C VAL A 12 1.27 -70.36 -4.76
N SER A 13 1.28 -70.24 -6.09
CA SER A 13 1.71 -69.02 -6.78
C SER A 13 0.84 -67.81 -6.42
N HIS A 14 -0.48 -68.01 -6.33
CA HIS A 14 -1.42 -66.96 -5.94
C HIS A 14 -1.22 -66.52 -4.49
N ARG A 15 -1.05 -67.45 -3.53
CA ARG A 15 -0.74 -67.12 -2.12
C ARG A 15 0.59 -66.39 -1.95
N LEU A 16 1.63 -66.76 -2.71
CA LEU A 16 2.93 -66.07 -2.68
C LEU A 16 2.83 -64.64 -3.23
N ARG A 17 2.07 -64.43 -4.32
CA ARG A 17 1.80 -63.09 -4.85
C ARG A 17 1.00 -62.22 -3.89
N GLN A 18 -0.04 -62.77 -3.27
CA GLN A 18 -0.83 -62.06 -2.27
C GLN A 18 0.03 -61.65 -1.05
N GLY A 19 0.87 -62.55 -0.55
CA GLY A 19 1.79 -62.25 0.56
C GLY A 19 2.87 -61.22 0.20
N CYS A 20 3.33 -61.18 -1.06
CA CYS A 20 4.29 -60.17 -1.53
C CYS A 20 3.63 -58.79 -1.65
N ASN A 21 2.41 -58.72 -2.19
CA ASN A 21 1.64 -57.48 -2.31
C ASN A 21 1.29 -56.90 -0.93
N ALA A 22 0.86 -57.73 0.02
CA ALA A 22 0.59 -57.30 1.39
C ALA A 22 1.82 -56.69 2.07
N ARG A 23 3.00 -57.29 1.89
CA ARG A 23 4.28 -56.75 2.41
C ARG A 23 4.69 -55.43 1.77
N LYS A 24 4.49 -55.27 0.45
CA LYS A 24 4.76 -54.00 -0.25
C LYS A 24 3.82 -52.89 0.24
N ASN A 25 2.54 -53.19 0.42
CA ASN A 25 1.53 -52.25 0.91
C ASN A 25 1.81 -51.81 2.36
N ALA A 26 2.21 -52.75 3.23
CA ALA A 26 2.60 -52.45 4.61
C ALA A 26 3.83 -51.53 4.67
N ARG A 27 4.86 -51.77 3.83
CA ARG A 27 6.05 -50.92 3.76
C ARG A 27 5.75 -49.52 3.20
N ALA A 28 4.84 -49.40 2.23
CA ALA A 28 4.39 -48.11 1.71
C ALA A 28 3.66 -47.28 2.78
N SER A 29 2.75 -47.92 3.53
CA SER A 29 2.02 -47.30 4.65
C SER A 29 2.95 -46.85 5.80
N GLN A 30 3.98 -47.64 6.12
CA GLN A 30 4.97 -47.26 7.14
C GLN A 30 5.81 -46.05 6.70
N ARG A 31 6.20 -45.96 5.42
CA ARG A 31 6.95 -44.82 4.88
C ARG A 31 6.16 -43.51 4.92
N THR A 32 4.89 -43.52 4.54
CA THR A 32 4.04 -42.32 4.59
C THR A 32 3.76 -41.88 6.02
N ARG A 33 3.51 -42.81 6.95
CA ARG A 33 3.36 -42.49 8.39
C ARG A 33 4.61 -41.85 8.98
N ARG A 34 5.80 -42.36 8.65
CA ARG A 34 7.08 -41.79 9.13
C ARG A 34 7.30 -40.37 8.60
N ARG A 35 7.00 -40.13 7.32
CA ARG A 35 7.10 -38.79 6.71
C ARG A 35 6.10 -37.81 7.34
N TYR A 36 4.85 -38.20 7.56
CA TYR A 36 3.87 -37.35 8.25
C TYR A 36 4.29 -37.02 9.69
N ARG A 37 4.86 -37.99 10.41
CA ARG A 37 5.37 -37.79 11.78
C ARG A 37 6.55 -36.81 11.82
N GLU A 38 7.48 -36.89 10.87
CA GLU A 38 8.59 -35.93 10.81
C GLU A 38 8.12 -34.52 10.45
N VAL A 39 7.20 -34.37 9.48
CA VAL A 39 6.65 -33.04 9.12
C VAL A 39 5.88 -32.43 10.29
N SER A 40 5.12 -33.24 11.04
CA SER A 40 4.38 -32.75 12.22
C SER A 40 5.29 -32.40 13.40
N ILE A 41 6.39 -33.13 13.62
CA ILE A 41 7.40 -32.77 14.63
C ILE A 41 8.10 -31.45 14.24
N VAL A 42 8.52 -31.29 12.98
CA VAL A 42 9.14 -30.05 12.49
C VAL A 42 8.17 -28.88 12.60
N ALA A 43 6.89 -29.08 12.26
CA ALA A 43 5.87 -28.04 12.40
C ALA A 43 5.62 -27.66 13.87
N ALA A 44 5.56 -28.63 14.79
CA ALA A 44 5.32 -28.39 16.22
C ALA A 44 6.47 -27.64 16.90
N THR A 45 7.72 -27.87 16.49
CA THR A 45 8.89 -27.13 17.02
C THR A 45 8.89 -25.66 16.60
N THR A 46 8.24 -25.28 15.51
CA THR A 46 8.14 -23.87 15.08
C THR A 46 7.14 -23.03 15.87
N THR A 47 6.33 -23.65 16.74
CA THR A 47 5.31 -22.96 17.54
C THR A 47 5.77 -22.76 18.99
N GLU A 48 7.07 -22.58 19.22
CA GLU A 48 7.56 -22.05 20.49
C GLU A 48 7.64 -20.51 20.40
N THR A 49 6.57 -19.92 20.92
CA THR A 49 6.37 -18.55 21.42
C THR A 49 7.59 -17.62 21.39
N ARG A 50 7.75 -16.85 20.30
CA ARG A 50 8.56 -15.62 20.32
C ARG A 50 7.71 -14.45 20.84
N THR A 51 7.36 -14.45 22.13
CA THR A 51 6.89 -13.24 22.82
C THR A 51 8.08 -12.33 23.08
N GLY A 52 8.59 -11.70 22.02
CA GLY A 52 9.37 -10.49 22.15
C GLY A 52 8.50 -9.38 22.78
N PRO A 53 9.09 -8.41 23.50
CA PRO A 53 8.32 -7.32 24.09
C PRO A 53 7.49 -6.65 23.00
N LYS A 54 6.17 -6.66 23.16
CA LYS A 54 5.24 -5.82 22.38
C LYS A 54 5.40 -4.36 22.84
N SER A 55 6.62 -3.84 22.71
CA SER A 55 6.84 -2.40 22.67
C SER A 55 6.16 -1.95 21.37
N GLY A 56 5.13 -1.11 21.49
CA GLY A 56 4.58 -0.41 20.33
C GLY A 56 5.73 0.38 19.72
N THR A 57 6.35 -0.19 18.68
CA THR A 57 7.34 0.52 17.89
C THR A 57 6.55 1.62 17.19
N LEU A 58 6.55 2.82 17.77
CA LEU A 58 6.15 4.02 17.06
C LEU A 58 6.94 3.99 15.75
N TYR A 59 6.25 3.71 14.65
CA TYR A 59 6.87 3.59 13.34
C TYR A 59 7.65 4.88 13.12
N ARG A 60 8.98 4.80 13.10
CA ARG A 60 9.83 5.92 12.75
C ARG A 60 9.59 6.17 11.27
N GLY A 61 8.57 6.98 10.99
CA GLY A 61 8.12 7.35 9.67
C GLY A 61 9.31 7.78 8.84
N GLU A 62 9.82 6.89 7.99
CA GLU A 62 10.77 7.31 6.97
C GLU A 62 10.12 8.43 6.15
N TYR A 63 10.92 9.39 5.67
CA TYR A 63 10.46 10.54 4.89
C TYR A 63 9.46 10.18 3.76
N GLY A 64 9.55 8.94 3.25
CA GLY A 64 8.60 8.39 2.28
C GLY A 64 7.17 8.21 2.81
N MET A 65 6.97 7.78 4.06
CA MET A 65 5.63 7.55 4.60
C MET A 65 4.88 8.87 4.82
N TRP A 66 5.55 9.87 5.39
CA TRP A 66 4.97 11.20 5.56
C TRP A 66 4.66 11.87 4.23
N SER A 67 5.54 11.71 3.25
CA SER A 67 5.32 12.21 1.90
C SER A 67 4.06 11.61 1.24
N TRP A 68 3.84 10.31 1.43
CA TRP A 68 2.64 9.61 0.97
C TRP A 68 1.37 10.10 1.68
N VAL A 69 1.41 10.26 3.00
CA VAL A 69 0.27 10.76 3.78
C VAL A 69 -0.10 12.16 3.27
N ALA A 70 0.89 13.05 3.17
CA ALA A 70 0.69 14.41 2.69
C ALA A 70 0.13 14.45 1.26
N HIS A 71 0.55 13.54 0.38
CA HIS A 71 0.05 13.49 -1.00
C HIS A 71 -1.43 13.08 -1.06
N ARG A 72 -1.85 12.14 -0.21
CA ARG A 72 -3.26 11.76 -0.10
C ARG A 72 -4.11 12.86 0.50
N ILE A 73 -3.67 13.45 1.60
CA ILE A 73 -4.42 14.54 2.27
C ILE A 73 -4.59 15.73 1.32
N SER A 74 -3.52 16.14 0.64
CA SER A 74 -3.60 17.20 -0.37
C SER A 74 -4.56 16.84 -1.51
N GLY A 75 -4.52 15.61 -2.03
CA GLY A 75 -5.45 15.17 -3.08
C GLY A 75 -6.92 15.23 -2.66
N VAL A 76 -7.24 14.77 -1.44
CA VAL A 76 -8.59 14.86 -0.88
C VAL A 76 -9.01 16.32 -0.69
N GLY A 77 -8.11 17.18 -0.17
CA GLY A 77 -8.36 18.61 -0.03
C GLY A 77 -8.64 19.30 -1.37
N ILE A 78 -7.85 19.00 -2.40
CA ILE A 78 -8.04 19.52 -3.76
C ILE A 78 -9.36 19.05 -4.34
N PHE A 79 -9.75 17.79 -4.16
CA PHE A 79 -11.02 17.28 -4.64
C PHE A 79 -12.22 18.05 -4.04
N PHE A 80 -12.24 18.27 -2.73
CA PHE A 80 -13.29 19.06 -2.09
C PHE A 80 -13.25 20.53 -2.50
N PHE A 81 -12.05 21.11 -2.63
CA PHE A 81 -11.89 22.46 -3.18
C PHE A 81 -12.52 22.55 -4.58
N LEU A 82 -12.21 21.61 -5.47
CA LEU A 82 -12.77 21.61 -6.83
C LEU A 82 -14.30 21.49 -6.83
N LEU A 83 -14.90 20.74 -5.90
CA LEU A 83 -16.36 20.67 -5.76
C LEU A 83 -16.94 22.04 -5.41
N VAL A 84 -16.47 22.66 -4.33
CA VAL A 84 -16.94 23.98 -3.88
C VAL A 84 -16.67 25.04 -4.96
N HIS A 85 -15.48 25.01 -5.56
CA HIS A 85 -15.07 25.96 -6.59
C HIS A 85 -15.96 25.92 -7.85
N VAL A 86 -16.33 24.73 -8.32
CA VAL A 86 -17.25 24.59 -9.47
C VAL A 86 -18.65 25.08 -9.11
N MET A 87 -19.11 24.83 -7.89
CA MET A 87 -20.40 25.33 -7.42
C MET A 87 -20.42 26.86 -7.36
N ASP A 88 -19.40 27.49 -6.77
CA ASP A 88 -19.31 28.94 -6.63
C ASP A 88 -19.23 29.65 -7.99
N THR A 89 -18.46 29.09 -8.93
CA THR A 89 -18.39 29.62 -10.31
C THR A 89 -19.69 29.41 -11.10
N ALA A 90 -20.47 28.38 -10.78
CA ALA A 90 -21.78 28.17 -11.39
C ALA A 90 -22.83 29.20 -10.90
N MET A 91 -22.75 29.66 -9.65
CA MET A 91 -23.67 30.66 -9.09
C MET A 91 -23.63 32.00 -9.84
N VAL A 92 -22.48 32.36 -10.45
CA VAL A 92 -22.33 33.55 -11.30
C VAL A 92 -23.36 33.60 -12.43
N ARG A 93 -23.88 32.45 -12.87
CA ARG A 93 -24.90 32.37 -13.94
C ARG A 93 -26.35 32.30 -13.44
N VAL A 94 -26.58 32.24 -12.12
CA VAL A 94 -27.92 32.07 -11.54
C VAL A 94 -28.42 33.39 -10.96
N ASP A 95 -27.66 34.01 -10.06
CA ASP A 95 -28.06 35.24 -9.37
C ASP A 95 -26.81 36.08 -9.00
N PRO A 96 -26.59 37.24 -9.67
CA PRO A 96 -25.45 38.10 -9.42
C PRO A 96 -25.46 38.80 -8.04
N GLU A 97 -26.64 39.05 -7.47
CA GLU A 97 -26.78 39.74 -6.18
C GLU A 97 -26.44 38.78 -5.02
N ALA A 98 -26.90 37.53 -5.09
CA ALA A 98 -26.53 36.47 -4.15
C ALA A 98 -25.02 36.18 -4.19
N TYR A 99 -24.40 36.23 -5.37
CA TYR A 99 -22.96 36.08 -5.52
C TYR A 99 -22.17 37.20 -4.81
N ASN A 100 -22.60 38.45 -4.98
CA ASN A 100 -21.91 39.59 -4.37
C ASN A 100 -21.96 39.54 -2.83
N ALA A 101 -23.09 39.15 -2.25
CA ALA A 101 -23.23 38.99 -0.80
C ALA A 101 -22.32 37.88 -0.24
N VAL A 102 -22.19 36.76 -0.94
CA VAL A 102 -21.28 35.67 -0.53
C VAL A 102 -19.82 36.08 -0.72
N MET A 103 -19.48 36.77 -1.81
CA MET A 103 -18.11 37.19 -2.09
C MET A 103 -17.58 38.20 -1.08
N GLU A 104 -18.43 39.06 -0.53
CA GLU A 104 -18.05 39.99 0.53
C GLU A 104 -17.56 39.25 1.79
N THR A 105 -18.14 38.09 2.12
CA THR A 105 -17.72 37.29 3.27
C THR A 105 -16.36 36.60 3.11
N TYR A 106 -15.89 36.38 1.87
CA TYR A 106 -14.58 35.78 1.59
C TYR A 106 -13.41 36.76 1.69
N LYS A 107 -13.66 38.08 1.74
CA LYS A 107 -12.64 39.12 1.87
C LYS A 107 -12.19 39.29 3.32
N ASN A 108 -11.57 38.25 3.88
CA ASN A 108 -11.00 38.32 5.21
C ASN A 108 -9.56 37.76 5.22
N PRO A 109 -8.68 38.26 6.11
CA PRO A 109 -7.28 37.84 6.14
C PRO A 109 -7.10 36.35 6.51
N ILE A 110 -8.09 35.75 7.18
CA ILE A 110 -8.10 34.31 7.49
C ILE A 110 -8.25 33.49 6.20
N MET A 111 -9.12 33.91 5.28
CA MET A 111 -9.26 33.32 3.96
C MET A 111 -8.00 33.50 3.13
N GLY A 112 -7.31 34.65 3.23
CA GLY A 112 -6.00 34.84 2.60
C GLY A 112 -4.94 33.82 3.06
N LEU A 113 -4.94 33.43 4.34
CA LEU A 113 -4.11 32.31 4.83
C LEU A 113 -4.59 30.96 4.31
N GLY A 114 -5.90 30.76 4.22
CA GLY A 114 -6.53 29.56 3.63
C GLY A 114 -6.13 29.36 2.17
N GLU A 115 -6.14 30.42 1.37
CA GLU A 115 -5.68 30.44 -0.02
C GLU A 115 -4.19 30.07 -0.12
N ALA A 116 -3.34 30.64 0.74
CA ALA A 116 -1.92 30.29 0.78
C ALA A 116 -1.71 28.80 1.10
N GLY A 117 -2.45 28.26 2.07
CA GLY A 117 -2.44 26.84 2.42
C GLY A 117 -2.97 25.93 1.30
N LEU A 118 -4.00 26.37 0.58
CA LEU A 118 -4.55 25.64 -0.56
C LEU A 118 -3.52 25.57 -1.70
N VAL A 119 -2.91 26.70 -2.08
CA VAL A 119 -1.87 26.75 -3.10
C VAL A 119 -0.67 25.87 -2.69
N ALA A 120 -0.25 25.94 -1.42
CA ALA A 120 0.78 25.06 -0.87
C ALA A 120 0.47 23.58 -1.10
N GLY A 121 -0.77 23.17 -0.82
CA GLY A 121 -1.26 21.81 -1.02
C GLY A 121 -1.27 21.39 -2.48
N ILE A 122 -1.77 22.25 -3.38
CA ILE A 122 -1.82 21.99 -4.84
C ILE A 122 -0.40 21.80 -5.40
N VAL A 123 0.50 22.73 -5.12
CA VAL A 123 1.88 22.70 -5.64
C VAL A 123 2.63 21.47 -5.11
N TYR A 124 2.47 21.14 -3.82
CA TYR A 124 3.04 19.92 -3.26
C TYR A 124 2.47 18.66 -3.93
N HIS A 125 1.15 18.59 -4.12
CA HIS A 125 0.48 17.45 -4.75
C HIS A 125 1.02 17.20 -6.16
N ALA A 126 1.15 18.26 -6.96
CA ALA A 126 1.68 18.19 -8.32
C ALA A 126 3.13 17.69 -8.35
N PHE A 127 4.04 18.31 -7.60
CA PHE A 127 5.45 17.91 -7.61
C PHE A 127 5.67 16.51 -7.03
N ASN A 128 4.96 16.15 -5.97
CA ASN A 128 5.09 14.81 -5.40
C ASN A 128 4.45 13.74 -6.31
N GLY A 129 3.39 14.07 -7.06
CA GLY A 129 2.85 13.21 -8.11
C GLY A 129 3.87 12.96 -9.22
N ILE A 130 4.57 13.99 -9.69
CA ILE A 130 5.66 13.86 -10.67
C ILE A 130 6.77 12.95 -10.13
N ARG A 131 7.15 13.07 -8.86
CA ARG A 131 8.11 12.17 -8.23
C ARG A 131 7.66 10.71 -8.32
N ILE A 132 6.40 10.41 -7.97
CA ILE A 132 5.85 9.05 -8.01
C ILE A 132 5.93 8.50 -9.44
N ILE A 133 5.48 9.29 -10.43
CA ILE A 133 5.57 8.93 -11.86
C ILE A 133 7.03 8.63 -12.25
N LEU A 134 7.98 9.51 -11.90
CA LEU A 134 9.40 9.31 -12.19
C LEU A 134 9.95 8.01 -11.59
N ILE A 135 9.50 7.63 -10.40
CA ILE A 135 9.91 6.39 -9.75
C ILE A 135 9.35 5.18 -10.49
N ASP A 136 8.10 5.23 -10.94
CA ASP A 136 7.43 4.11 -11.60
C ASP A 136 8.06 3.82 -12.98
N PHE A 137 8.51 4.85 -13.69
CA PHE A 137 9.13 4.71 -15.01
C PHE A 137 10.66 4.51 -14.98
N TRP A 138 11.33 4.79 -13.87
CA TRP A 138 12.80 4.70 -13.75
C TRP A 138 13.24 3.43 -13.00
N SER A 139 13.98 2.53 -13.65
CA SER A 139 14.43 1.23 -13.09
C SER A 139 15.28 1.31 -11.80
N SER A 140 16.11 2.34 -11.66
CA SER A 140 16.83 2.73 -10.43
C SER A 140 16.14 3.82 -9.57
N GLY A 141 14.87 4.16 -9.82
CA GLY A 141 14.16 5.25 -9.12
C GLY A 141 13.96 4.95 -7.63
N ALA A 142 13.69 3.68 -7.31
CA ALA A 142 13.59 3.17 -5.94
C ALA A 142 14.88 3.36 -5.11
N LYS A 143 16.06 3.39 -5.74
CA LYS A 143 17.34 3.62 -5.04
C LYS A 143 17.55 5.10 -4.69
N HIS A 144 16.96 6.02 -5.46
CA HIS A 144 17.16 7.46 -5.34
C HIS A 144 15.99 8.20 -4.68
N GLN A 145 15.06 7.47 -4.04
CA GLN A 145 13.87 7.99 -3.37
C GLN A 145 14.14 9.20 -2.47
N LYS A 146 15.19 9.12 -1.63
CA LYS A 146 15.55 10.20 -0.70
C LYS A 146 16.01 11.47 -1.42
N LYS A 147 16.77 11.33 -2.51
CA LYS A 147 17.24 12.46 -3.34
C LYS A 147 16.07 13.09 -4.11
N LEU A 148 15.19 12.27 -4.68
CA LEU A 148 14.00 12.74 -5.39
C LEU A 148 13.04 13.47 -4.45
N PHE A 149 12.85 12.96 -3.22
CA PHE A 149 12.04 13.64 -2.21
C PHE A 149 12.61 15.03 -1.86
N TRP A 150 13.91 15.13 -1.60
CA TRP A 150 14.55 16.44 -1.37
C TRP A 150 14.45 17.36 -2.59
N GLY A 151 14.57 16.82 -3.80
CA GLY A 151 14.34 17.58 -5.03
C GLY A 151 12.93 18.19 -5.10
N VAL A 152 11.91 17.42 -4.72
CA VAL A 152 10.51 17.93 -4.62
C VAL A 152 10.40 19.03 -3.57
N ILE A 153 10.98 18.86 -2.39
CA ILE A 153 10.92 19.87 -1.32
C ILE A 153 11.61 21.16 -1.75
N VAL A 154 12.79 21.07 -2.38
CA VAL A 154 13.51 22.24 -2.90
C VAL A 154 12.69 22.93 -4.00
N ALA A 155 12.18 22.20 -4.98
CA ALA A 155 11.35 22.76 -6.05
C ALA A 155 10.08 23.42 -5.49
N TRP A 156 9.43 22.78 -4.52
CA TRP A 156 8.27 23.31 -3.83
C TRP A 156 8.59 24.61 -3.09
N LEU A 157 9.70 24.67 -2.33
CA LEU A 157 10.13 25.89 -1.64
C LEU A 157 10.47 27.02 -2.62
N VAL A 158 11.16 26.72 -3.72
CA VAL A 158 11.52 27.71 -4.74
C VAL A 158 10.28 28.39 -5.34
N VAL A 159 9.18 27.65 -5.51
CA VAL A 159 7.91 28.21 -5.99
C VAL A 159 7.13 28.89 -4.85
N MET A 160 7.08 28.28 -3.68
CA MET A 160 6.23 28.74 -2.58
C MET A 160 6.77 29.97 -1.85
N VAL A 161 8.08 30.12 -1.70
CA VAL A 161 8.68 31.28 -1.02
C VAL A 161 8.33 32.60 -1.71
N PRO A 162 8.59 32.81 -3.02
CA PRO A 162 8.24 34.06 -3.69
C PRO A 162 6.73 34.29 -3.71
N PHE A 163 5.93 33.23 -3.90
CA PHE A 163 4.47 33.31 -3.83
C PHE A 163 3.99 33.76 -2.44
N ALA A 164 4.48 33.13 -1.37
CA ALA A 164 4.07 33.44 0.00
C ALA A 164 4.45 34.87 0.39
N ILE A 165 5.64 35.34 0.02
CA ILE A 165 6.05 36.74 0.25
C ILE A 165 5.07 37.69 -0.44
N ARG A 166 4.80 37.47 -1.72
CA ARG A 166 3.90 38.34 -2.52
C ARG A 166 2.47 38.31 -1.98
N HIS A 167 1.96 37.12 -1.68
CA HIS A 167 0.58 36.89 -1.25
C HIS A 167 0.31 37.41 0.15
N LEU A 168 1.16 37.07 1.13
CA LEU A 168 1.01 37.56 2.50
C LEU A 168 1.21 39.08 2.56
N SER A 169 2.10 39.65 1.74
CA SER A 169 2.23 41.10 1.64
C SER A 169 0.94 41.75 1.11
N ASN A 170 0.21 41.11 0.19
CA ASN A 170 -1.07 41.64 -0.25
C ASN A 170 -2.12 41.53 0.85
N VAL A 171 -2.25 40.36 1.48
CA VAL A 171 -3.31 40.08 2.46
C VAL A 171 -3.21 40.95 3.72
N PHE A 172 -2.01 41.34 4.14
CA PHE A 172 -1.81 42.11 5.39
C PHE A 172 -1.56 43.60 5.18
N PHE A 173 -1.15 44.04 3.99
CA PHE A 173 -0.79 45.44 3.73
C PHE A 173 -1.73 46.16 2.74
N HIS A 174 -2.86 45.54 2.38
CA HIS A 174 -4.00 46.20 1.70
C HIS A 174 -5.10 46.61 2.68
#